data_AF-A0A925MX90-F1
#
_entry.id   AF-A0A925MX90-F1
#
_cell.length_a   1.000
_cell.length_b   1.000
_cell.length_c   1.000
_cell.angle_alpha   90.00
_cell.angle_beta   90.00
_cell.angle_gamma   90.00
#
_symmetry.space_group_name_H-M   'P 1'
#
loop_
_entity.id
_entity.type
_entity.pdbx_description
1 polymer ?
#
loop_
_entity_poly.entity_id
_entity_poly.type
_entity_poly.pdbx_seq_one_letter_code
_entity_poly.pdbx_strand_id
1 'polypeptide(L)'
;MGVGGSLFEIVAAINVELALFAAIGFLIGGIDDLLIDLFWFGSRLRRSRLDLDHPLEEAGPPDECPLAIFVPAWDEAAVIGAMLAETLRRFSDRDYRLYVGCYPNDPATLAVIEPIAASDSRLCIATCESAGPTTKADCLNAIWRTMRADEAADAMTFRAIILHDAEDVVHPAELRLFRRFIGDHALIQLPVRPMIDRASPWMAGHYCDEFAEAHGKNLVVRQMLGAGLPSAGVGCAISRAMLGAIADERGGAPFDEASLTEDYELGLR
;
A
#
# COMPACT_ATOMS: atom_id res chain seq x y z
N MET A 1 -46.53 -42.36 19.60
CA MET A 1 -45.20 -41.90 20.07
C MET A 1 -44.07 -42.34 19.10
N GLY A 2 -44.22 -42.18 17.77
CA GLY A 2 -43.24 -42.73 16.81
C GLY A 2 -42.68 -41.76 15.76
N VAL A 3 -43.29 -40.58 15.57
CA VAL A 3 -42.90 -39.66 14.48
C VAL A 3 -41.89 -38.61 14.96
N GLY A 4 -41.97 -38.18 16.23
CA GLY A 4 -41.04 -37.19 16.80
C GLY A 4 -39.63 -37.71 17.03
N GLY A 5 -39.45 -39.01 17.31
CA GLY A 5 -38.13 -39.63 17.48
C GLY A 5 -37.38 -39.74 16.15
N SER A 6 -38.07 -40.14 15.08
CA SER A 6 -37.48 -40.27 13.74
C SER A 6 -37.05 -38.93 13.14
N LEU A 7 -37.85 -37.87 13.33
CA LEU A 7 -37.45 -36.53 12.88
C LEU A 7 -36.22 -36.01 13.64
N PHE A 8 -36.17 -36.25 14.95
CA PHE A 8 -35.02 -35.86 15.77
C PHE A 8 -33.74 -36.61 15.37
N GLU A 9 -33.84 -37.91 15.08
CA GLU A 9 -32.72 -38.72 14.58
C GLU A 9 -32.23 -38.25 13.22
N ILE A 10 -33.14 -37.91 12.29
CA ILE A 10 -32.78 -37.36 10.97
C ILE A 10 -32.09 -36.00 11.12
N VAL A 11 -32.63 -35.10 11.94
CA VAL A 11 -32.01 -33.78 12.19
C VAL A 11 -30.64 -33.94 12.85
N ALA A 12 -30.49 -34.86 13.80
CA ALA A 12 -29.21 -35.14 14.44
C ALA A 12 -28.19 -35.70 13.45
N ALA A 13 -28.59 -36.63 12.57
CA ALA A 13 -27.72 -37.16 11.52
C ALA A 13 -27.29 -36.07 10.54
N ILE A 14 -28.21 -35.24 10.05
CA ILE A 14 -27.89 -34.10 9.18
C ILE A 14 -26.92 -33.14 9.87
N ASN A 15 -27.14 -32.83 11.15
CA ASN A 15 -26.24 -31.95 11.91
C ASN A 15 -24.82 -32.53 12.03
N VAL A 16 -24.69 -33.85 12.26
CA VAL A 16 -23.39 -34.53 12.32
C VAL A 16 -22.69 -34.47 10.96
N GLU A 17 -23.39 -34.76 9.86
CA GLU A 17 -22.81 -34.69 8.51
C GLU A 17 -22.39 -33.25 8.14
N LEU A 18 -23.22 -32.24 8.46
CA LEU A 18 -22.86 -30.84 8.25
C LEU A 18 -21.68 -30.40 9.11
N ALA A 19 -21.60 -30.84 10.36
CA ALA A 19 -20.48 -30.56 11.25
C ALA A 19 -19.18 -31.23 10.76
N LEU A 20 -19.24 -32.47 10.29
CA LEU A 20 -18.10 -33.17 9.69
C LEU A 20 -17.65 -32.49 8.40
N PHE A 21 -18.59 -32.09 7.55
CA PHE A 21 -18.29 -31.33 6.34
C PHE A 21 -17.60 -30.00 6.67
N ALA A 22 -18.13 -29.24 7.62
CA ALA A 22 -17.52 -28.00 8.08
C ALA A 22 -16.12 -28.23 8.68
N ALA A 23 -15.96 -29.26 9.53
CA ALA A 23 -14.68 -29.59 10.14
C ALA A 23 -13.62 -29.99 9.11
N ILE A 24 -13.98 -30.77 8.09
CA ILE A 24 -13.08 -31.09 6.97
C ILE A 24 -12.74 -29.82 6.18
N GLY A 25 -13.74 -28.96 5.92
CA GLY A 25 -13.52 -27.66 5.28
C GLY A 25 -12.52 -26.79 6.05
N PHE A 26 -12.68 -26.64 7.36
CA PHE A 26 -11.74 -25.92 8.23
C PHE A 26 -10.36 -26.57 8.28
N LEU A 27 -10.29 -27.90 8.31
CA LEU A 27 -9.01 -28.62 8.29
C LEU A 27 -8.26 -28.35 6.99
N ILE A 28 -8.93 -28.48 5.85
CA ILE A 28 -8.32 -28.24 4.53
C ILE A 28 -7.91 -26.76 4.41
N GLY A 29 -8.78 -25.83 4.80
CA GLY A 29 -8.48 -24.40 4.79
C GLY A 29 -7.30 -24.03 5.68
N GLY A 30 -7.25 -24.56 6.90
CA GLY A 30 -6.21 -24.26 7.88
C GLY A 30 -4.85 -24.90 7.59
N ILE A 31 -4.73 -25.78 6.59
CA ILE A 31 -3.41 -26.29 6.15
C ILE A 31 -2.57 -25.16 5.56
N ASP A 32 -3.16 -24.26 4.78
CA ASP A 32 -2.43 -23.14 4.18
C ASP A 32 -1.90 -22.19 5.27
N ASP A 33 -2.77 -21.81 6.21
CA ASP A 33 -2.40 -20.99 7.37
C ASP A 33 -1.27 -21.65 8.19
N LEU A 34 -1.37 -22.96 8.46
CA LEU A 34 -0.36 -23.71 9.18
C LEU A 34 0.98 -23.73 8.44
N LEU A 35 0.97 -23.84 7.10
CA LEU A 35 2.19 -23.79 6.30
C LEU A 35 2.83 -22.41 6.37
N ILE A 36 2.04 -21.34 6.22
CA ILE A 36 2.51 -19.96 6.37
C ILE A 36 3.15 -19.76 7.75
N ASP A 37 2.48 -20.21 8.82
CA ASP A 37 3.01 -20.17 10.18
C ASP A 37 4.35 -20.89 10.29
N LEU A 38 4.44 -22.12 9.77
CA LEU A 38 5.65 -22.91 9.86
C LEU A 38 6.82 -22.26 9.11
N PHE A 39 6.58 -21.72 7.91
CA PHE A 39 7.58 -20.96 7.16
C PHE A 39 8.02 -19.72 7.93
N TRP A 40 7.08 -18.96 8.48
CA TRP A 40 7.38 -17.76 9.23
C TRP A 40 8.20 -18.07 10.49
N PHE A 41 7.77 -19.02 11.32
CA PHE A 41 8.50 -19.44 12.52
C PHE A 41 9.90 -19.98 12.19
N GLY A 42 10.01 -20.81 11.15
CA GLY A 42 11.29 -21.31 10.66
C GLY A 42 12.23 -20.18 10.23
N SER A 43 11.70 -19.17 9.53
CA SER A 43 12.45 -17.99 9.11
C SER A 43 12.92 -17.13 10.27
N ARG A 44 12.04 -16.88 11.25
CA ARG A 44 12.31 -16.09 12.45
C ARG A 44 13.41 -16.74 13.27
N LEU A 45 13.33 -18.06 13.46
CA LEU A 45 14.31 -18.84 14.19
C LEU A 45 15.66 -18.88 13.45
N ARG A 46 15.65 -18.92 12.11
CA ARG A 46 16.89 -18.87 11.33
C ARG A 46 17.55 -17.49 11.42
N ARG A 47 16.79 -16.40 11.26
CA ARG A 47 17.33 -15.02 11.36
C ARG A 47 17.88 -14.73 12.75
N SER A 48 17.15 -15.09 13.81
CA SER A 48 17.62 -14.88 15.18
C SER A 48 18.87 -15.70 15.54
N ARG A 49 19.06 -16.86 14.90
CA ARG A 49 20.27 -17.70 15.08
C ARG A 49 21.46 -17.23 14.26
N LEU A 50 21.23 -16.55 13.15
CA LEU A 50 22.26 -16.12 12.21
C LEU A 50 22.60 -14.63 12.32
N ASP A 51 21.99 -13.90 13.28
CA ASP A 51 22.13 -12.45 13.49
C ASP A 51 22.03 -11.65 12.18
N LEU A 52 21.09 -12.07 11.32
CA LEU A 52 20.88 -11.48 10.00
C LEU A 52 20.11 -10.14 10.07
N ASP A 53 19.89 -9.60 11.27
CA ASP A 53 19.36 -8.26 11.48
C ASP A 53 20.49 -7.27 11.17
N HIS A 54 20.81 -7.12 9.88
CA HIS A 54 21.72 -6.08 9.44
C HIS A 54 21.11 -4.73 9.84
N PRO A 55 21.80 -3.92 10.67
CA PRO A 55 21.36 -2.57 10.89
C PRO A 55 21.32 -1.86 9.54
N LEU A 56 20.24 -1.14 9.28
CA LEU A 56 20.05 -0.27 8.12
C LEU A 56 21.04 0.90 8.06
N GLU A 57 22.13 0.83 8.84
CA GLU A 57 23.16 1.86 9.03
C GLU A 57 24.04 2.04 7.77
N GLU A 58 24.08 1.05 6.87
CA GLU A 58 24.77 1.16 5.59
C GLU A 58 23.81 1.49 4.44
N ALA A 59 23.12 2.62 4.54
CA ALA A 59 22.52 3.22 3.35
C ALA A 59 23.66 3.78 2.48
N GLY A 60 23.71 3.34 1.22
CA GLY A 60 24.67 3.83 0.24
C GLY A 60 24.57 5.35 0.03
N PRO A 61 25.53 5.97 -0.66
CA PRO A 61 25.55 7.41 -0.88
C PRO A 61 24.21 7.90 -1.45
N PRO A 62 23.79 9.14 -1.14
CA PRO A 62 22.54 9.70 -1.65
C PRO A 62 22.57 9.65 -3.18
N ASP A 63 21.64 8.88 -3.76
CA ASP A 63 21.44 8.89 -5.20
C ASP A 63 21.00 10.30 -5.64
N GLU A 64 21.65 10.82 -6.67
CA GLU A 64 21.35 12.13 -7.27
C GLU A 64 19.96 12.18 -7.94
N CYS A 65 19.27 11.04 -8.06
CA CYS A 65 17.95 10.96 -8.70
C CYS A 65 16.81 11.11 -7.67
N PRO A 66 15.85 12.01 -7.93
CA PRO A 66 14.76 12.26 -7.00
C PRO A 66 13.74 11.10 -6.96
N LEU A 67 13.00 11.02 -5.85
CA LEU A 67 11.82 10.15 -5.70
C LEU A 67 10.54 10.95 -5.94
N ALA A 68 9.53 10.35 -6.55
CA ALA A 68 8.20 10.94 -6.66
C ALA A 68 7.28 10.30 -5.61
N ILE A 69 6.49 11.10 -4.90
CA ILE A 69 5.46 10.62 -3.97
C ILE A 69 4.10 11.02 -4.51
N PHE A 70 3.20 10.06 -4.70
CA PHE A 70 1.84 10.29 -5.20
C PHE A 70 0.87 10.18 -4.04
N VAL A 71 0.02 11.20 -3.90
CA VAL A 71 -1.03 11.27 -2.88
C VAL A 71 -2.35 11.65 -3.58
N PRO A 72 -3.23 10.68 -3.90
CA PRO A 72 -4.55 11.00 -4.42
C PRO A 72 -5.45 11.54 -3.29
N ALA A 73 -6.19 12.62 -3.53
CA ALA A 73 -7.07 13.23 -2.54
C ALA A 73 -8.44 13.59 -3.12
N TRP A 74 -9.51 13.13 -2.47
CA TRP A 74 -10.91 13.46 -2.76
C TRP A 74 -11.71 13.56 -1.46
N ASP A 75 -12.23 14.75 -1.15
CA ASP A 75 -12.95 15.05 0.09
C ASP A 75 -12.09 14.85 1.36
N GLU A 76 -10.80 15.19 1.28
CA GLU A 76 -9.79 14.92 2.32
C GLU A 76 -9.32 16.17 3.07
N ALA A 77 -10.07 17.27 2.98
CA ALA A 77 -9.73 18.56 3.60
C ALA A 77 -9.45 18.47 5.12
N ALA A 78 -10.04 17.48 5.80
CA ALA A 78 -9.87 17.26 7.23
C ALA A 78 -8.51 16.67 7.62
N VAL A 79 -7.84 15.93 6.74
CA VAL A 79 -6.65 15.14 7.06
C VAL A 79 -5.42 15.55 6.24
N ILE A 80 -5.59 15.92 4.96
CA ILE A 80 -4.49 16.13 4.01
C ILE A 80 -3.50 17.20 4.49
N GLY A 81 -4.00 18.28 5.12
CA GLY A 81 -3.13 19.36 5.59
C GLY A 81 -2.12 18.89 6.63
N ALA A 82 -2.55 18.01 7.55
CA ALA A 82 -1.67 17.44 8.58
C ALA A 82 -0.69 16.43 7.97
N MET A 83 -1.15 15.58 7.06
CA MET A 83 -0.34 14.62 6.33
C MET A 83 0.79 15.33 5.55
N LEU A 84 0.45 16.36 4.76
CA LEU A 84 1.43 17.11 3.98
C LEU A 84 2.45 17.83 4.85
N ALA A 85 1.99 18.54 5.88
CA ALA A 85 2.88 19.27 6.79
C ALA A 85 3.85 18.33 7.51
N GLU A 86 3.36 17.18 7.99
CA GLU A 86 4.20 16.21 8.69
C GLU A 86 5.16 15.49 7.73
N THR A 87 4.73 15.17 6.52
CA THR A 87 5.58 14.56 5.48
C THR A 87 6.71 15.51 5.10
N LEU A 88 6.40 16.77 4.78
CA LEU A 88 7.40 17.81 4.46
C LEU A 88 8.38 18.07 5.60
N ARG A 89 7.95 17.87 6.86
CA ARG A 89 8.78 18.05 8.05
C ARG A 89 9.65 16.82 8.37
N ARG A 90 9.12 15.61 8.20
CA ARG A 90 9.81 14.34 8.54
C ARG A 90 10.85 13.96 7.50
N PHE A 91 10.54 14.21 6.23
CA PHE A 91 11.51 14.05 5.15
C PHE A 91 12.36 15.31 5.07
N SER A 92 13.47 15.28 5.80
CA SER A 92 14.47 16.36 5.82
C SER A 92 15.23 16.51 4.50
N ASP A 93 15.23 15.44 3.69
CA ASP A 93 15.93 15.39 2.42
C ASP A 93 15.17 16.19 1.35
N ARG A 94 15.87 16.74 0.36
CA ARG A 94 15.25 17.54 -0.73
C ARG A 94 15.16 16.80 -2.06
N ASP A 95 15.58 15.54 -2.08
CA ASP A 95 15.66 14.70 -3.26
C ASP A 95 14.34 13.93 -3.51
N TYR A 96 13.22 14.56 -3.20
CA TYR A 96 11.89 14.05 -3.53
C TYR A 96 10.97 15.19 -3.96
N ARG A 97 9.94 14.84 -4.74
CA ARG A 97 8.83 15.73 -5.07
C ARG A 97 7.52 15.03 -4.73
N LEU A 98 6.63 15.74 -4.06
CA LEU A 98 5.32 15.25 -3.67
C LEU A 98 4.27 15.79 -4.64
N TYR A 99 3.48 14.89 -5.22
CA TYR A 99 2.41 15.20 -6.14
C TYR A 99 1.08 14.84 -5.50
N VAL A 100 0.23 15.84 -5.33
CA VAL A 100 -1.10 15.64 -4.75
C VAL A 100 -2.14 15.73 -5.85
N GLY A 101 -2.85 14.63 -6.06
CA GLY A 101 -3.98 14.56 -6.98
C GLY A 101 -5.19 15.21 -6.35
N CYS A 102 -5.83 16.14 -7.04
CA CYS A 102 -7.02 16.83 -6.56
C CYS A 102 -8.06 16.97 -7.67
N TYR A 103 -9.31 17.12 -7.30
CA TYR A 103 -10.42 17.27 -8.25
C TYR A 103 -10.90 18.73 -8.31
N PRO A 104 -11.31 19.22 -9.49
CA PRO A 104 -11.73 20.61 -9.67
C PRO A 104 -13.00 20.98 -8.89
N ASN A 105 -13.83 20.00 -8.53
CA ASN A 105 -15.06 20.16 -7.75
C ASN A 105 -14.88 19.89 -6.24
N ASP A 106 -13.63 19.77 -5.76
CA ASP A 106 -13.31 19.72 -4.33
C ASP A 106 -12.54 20.97 -3.89
N PRO A 107 -13.24 22.12 -3.76
CA PRO A 107 -12.61 23.37 -3.35
C PRO A 107 -12.15 23.35 -1.89
N ALA A 108 -12.71 22.47 -1.06
CA ALA A 108 -12.36 22.39 0.36
C ALA A 108 -10.95 21.83 0.52
N THR A 109 -10.64 20.73 -0.17
CA THR A 109 -9.30 20.11 -0.18
C THR A 109 -8.28 21.02 -0.86
N LEU A 110 -8.63 21.64 -2.01
CA LEU A 110 -7.76 22.60 -2.70
C LEU A 110 -7.38 23.79 -1.81
N ALA A 111 -8.34 24.36 -1.06
CA ALA A 111 -8.08 25.47 -0.15
C ALA A 111 -7.06 25.15 0.96
N VAL A 112 -6.87 23.87 1.29
CA VAL A 112 -5.86 23.39 2.26
C VAL A 112 -4.50 23.21 1.58
N ILE A 113 -4.47 22.68 0.35
CA ILE A 113 -3.25 22.28 -0.34
C ILE A 113 -2.56 23.49 -1.01
N GLU A 114 -3.33 24.39 -1.63
CA GLU A 114 -2.80 25.55 -2.37
C GLU A 114 -1.83 26.43 -1.54
N PRO A 115 -2.13 26.81 -0.29
CA PRO A 115 -1.20 27.58 0.52
C PRO A 115 0.10 26.83 0.82
N ILE A 116 0.03 25.50 1.01
CA ILE A 116 1.20 24.66 1.26
C ILE A 116 2.07 24.60 0.00
N ALA A 117 1.45 24.39 -1.17
CA ALA A 117 2.14 24.31 -2.46
C ALA A 117 2.80 25.64 -2.84
N ALA A 118 2.17 26.76 -2.50
CA ALA A 118 2.78 28.08 -2.67
C ALA A 118 3.99 28.32 -1.75
N SER A 119 4.06 27.61 -0.62
CA SER A 119 5.11 27.80 0.39
C SER A 119 6.30 26.82 0.28
N ASP A 120 6.10 25.65 -0.32
CA ASP A 120 7.13 24.60 -0.45
C ASP A 120 7.19 24.05 -1.89
N SER A 121 8.31 24.31 -2.56
CA SER A 121 8.53 23.90 -3.96
C SER A 121 8.64 22.38 -4.17
N ARG A 122 8.69 21.58 -3.10
CA ARG A 122 8.64 20.12 -3.18
C ARG A 122 7.24 19.61 -3.45
N LEU A 123 6.21 20.43 -3.24
CA LEU A 123 4.80 20.06 -3.43
C LEU A 123 4.28 20.57 -4.78
N CYS A 124 3.72 19.66 -5.57
CA CYS A 124 3.09 19.93 -6.86
C CYS A 124 1.64 19.43 -6.83
N ILE A 125 0.72 20.25 -7.34
CA ILE A 125 -0.70 19.89 -7.42
C ILE A 125 -0.97 19.31 -8.82
N ALA A 126 -1.54 18.12 -8.87
CA ALA A 126 -2.02 17.48 -10.08
C ALA A 126 -3.55 17.53 -10.10
N THR A 127 -4.12 18.44 -10.88
CA THR A 127 -5.58 18.55 -11.01
C THR A 127 -6.10 17.50 -11.99
N CYS A 128 -7.08 16.71 -11.56
CA CYS A 128 -7.79 15.76 -12.40
C CYS A 128 -8.60 16.50 -13.47
N GLU A 129 -8.76 15.89 -14.64
CA GLU A 129 -9.50 16.52 -15.76
C GLU A 129 -11.00 16.53 -15.53
N SER A 130 -11.52 15.46 -14.92
CA SER A 130 -12.92 15.26 -14.62
C SER A 130 -13.27 15.74 -13.22
N ALA A 131 -14.54 16.13 -13.02
CA ALA A 131 -15.09 16.32 -11.68
C ALA A 131 -15.17 14.96 -10.96
N GLY A 132 -14.71 14.92 -9.71
CA GLY A 132 -14.67 13.72 -8.88
C GLY A 132 -16.00 13.40 -8.17
N PRO A 133 -16.05 12.24 -7.49
CA PRO A 133 -15.02 11.20 -7.55
C PRO A 133 -15.11 10.43 -8.87
N THR A 134 -13.95 10.09 -9.43
CA THR A 134 -13.84 9.08 -10.49
C THR A 134 -13.34 7.78 -9.83
N THR A 135 -12.08 7.41 -10.02
CA THR A 135 -11.42 6.29 -9.35
C THR A 135 -10.08 6.74 -8.80
N LYS A 136 -9.53 6.01 -7.81
CA LYS A 136 -8.19 6.28 -7.30
C LYS A 136 -7.14 6.16 -8.42
N ALA A 137 -7.31 5.16 -9.29
CA ALA A 137 -6.51 4.98 -10.50
C ALA A 137 -6.53 6.19 -11.45
N ASP A 138 -7.70 6.79 -11.74
CA ASP A 138 -7.78 8.01 -12.58
C ASP A 138 -7.02 9.18 -11.92
N CYS A 139 -7.17 9.36 -10.62
CA CYS A 139 -6.43 10.37 -9.86
C CYS A 139 -4.91 10.13 -9.92
N LEU A 140 -4.46 8.89 -9.74
CA LEU A 140 -3.06 8.50 -9.86
C LEU A 140 -2.54 8.67 -11.30
N ASN A 141 -3.37 8.46 -12.33
CA ASN A 141 -3.03 8.73 -13.72
C ASN A 141 -2.91 10.24 -14.02
N ALA A 142 -3.71 11.09 -13.38
CA ALA A 142 -3.54 12.54 -13.45
C ALA A 142 -2.22 12.97 -12.80
N ILE A 143 -1.89 12.42 -11.63
CA ILE A 143 -0.60 12.64 -10.97
C ILE A 143 0.56 12.18 -11.86
N TRP A 144 0.46 10.99 -12.45
CA TRP A 144 1.46 10.44 -13.37
C TRP A 144 1.76 11.37 -14.54
N ARG A 145 0.72 11.93 -15.17
CA ARG A 145 0.87 12.87 -16.29
C ARG A 145 1.56 14.16 -15.86
N THR A 146 1.21 14.69 -14.70
CA THR A 146 1.87 15.88 -14.12
C THR A 146 3.35 15.60 -13.82
N MET A 147 3.66 14.48 -13.17
CA MET A 147 5.05 14.06 -12.92
C MET A 147 5.82 13.88 -14.24
N ARG A 148 5.21 13.30 -15.27
CA ARG A 148 5.81 13.12 -16.59
C ARG A 148 6.12 14.44 -17.29
N ALA A 149 5.25 15.44 -17.13
CA ALA A 149 5.49 16.79 -17.63
C ALA A 149 6.67 17.46 -16.91
N ASP A 150 6.77 17.30 -15.60
CA ASP A 150 7.91 17.78 -14.81
C ASP A 150 9.23 17.09 -15.23
N GLU A 151 9.23 15.76 -15.41
CA GLU A 151 10.39 15.02 -15.92
C GLU A 151 10.89 15.60 -17.26
N ALA A 152 9.97 15.95 -18.15
CA ALA A 152 10.30 16.54 -19.45
C ALA A 152 10.79 17.99 -19.33
N ALA A 153 10.19 18.80 -18.45
CA ALA A 153 10.55 20.19 -18.25
C ALA A 153 11.92 20.35 -17.55
N ASP A 154 12.18 19.53 -16.54
CA ASP A 154 13.39 19.57 -15.73
C ASP A 154 14.52 18.69 -16.31
N ALA A 155 14.28 18.00 -17.44
CA ALA A 155 15.20 17.04 -18.08
C ALA A 155 15.75 15.99 -17.09
N MET A 156 14.87 15.48 -16.23
CA MET A 156 15.20 14.51 -15.19
C MET A 156 14.28 13.29 -15.28
N THR A 157 14.64 12.22 -14.58
CA THR A 157 13.78 11.04 -14.43
C THR A 157 13.81 10.63 -12.97
N PHE A 158 12.62 10.43 -12.40
CA PHE A 158 12.53 9.96 -11.03
C PHE A 158 13.03 8.51 -10.94
N ARG A 159 13.59 8.12 -9.79
CA ARG A 159 14.06 6.74 -9.60
C ARG A 159 12.90 5.79 -9.29
N ALA A 160 11.94 6.26 -8.49
CA ALA A 160 10.80 5.49 -8.04
C ALA A 160 9.59 6.39 -7.79
N ILE A 161 8.41 5.77 -7.81
CA ILE A 161 7.13 6.36 -7.41
C ILE A 161 6.72 5.70 -6.10
N ILE A 162 6.41 6.50 -5.09
CA ILE A 162 5.93 6.07 -3.79
C ILE A 162 4.46 6.42 -3.69
N LEU A 163 3.65 5.51 -3.18
CA LEU A 163 2.21 5.71 -2.99
C LEU A 163 1.88 5.90 -1.51
N HIS A 164 1.10 6.94 -1.22
CA HIS A 164 0.54 7.25 0.09
C HIS A 164 -0.89 7.75 -0.04
N ASP A 165 -1.69 7.53 0.99
CA ASP A 165 -3.03 8.08 1.11
C ASP A 165 -3.04 9.39 1.93
N ALA A 166 -4.13 10.14 1.85
CA ALA A 166 -4.23 11.50 2.40
C ALA A 166 -4.19 11.57 3.94
N GLU A 167 -4.42 10.44 4.60
CA GLU A 167 -4.42 10.27 6.06
C GLU A 167 -3.15 9.62 6.62
N ASP A 168 -2.20 9.24 5.76
CA ASP A 168 -1.01 8.50 6.16
C ASP A 168 -0.08 9.28 7.10
N VAL A 169 0.70 8.54 7.90
CA VAL A 169 1.79 9.09 8.71
C VAL A 169 3.10 8.42 8.34
N VAL A 170 3.99 9.17 7.69
CA VAL A 170 5.26 8.65 7.17
C VAL A 170 6.33 8.44 8.25
N HIS A 171 7.22 7.47 8.06
CA HIS A 171 8.36 7.25 8.96
C HIS A 171 9.63 7.93 8.39
N PRO A 172 10.45 8.66 9.18
CA PRO A 172 11.62 9.39 8.65
C PRO A 172 12.72 8.53 7.99
N ALA A 173 12.64 7.21 8.09
CA ALA A 173 13.57 6.27 7.46
C ALA A 173 13.06 5.68 6.13
N GLU A 174 11.81 5.97 5.77
CA GLU A 174 11.12 5.39 4.63
C GLU A 174 11.85 5.62 3.30
N LEU A 175 12.15 6.89 2.97
CA LEU A 175 12.84 7.20 1.72
C LEU A 175 14.22 6.54 1.63
N ARG A 176 14.95 6.42 2.75
CA ARG A 176 16.26 5.75 2.78
C ARG A 176 16.14 4.25 2.48
N LEU A 177 15.09 3.60 2.99
CA LEU A 177 14.81 2.21 2.69
C LEU A 177 14.51 2.02 1.21
N PHE A 178 13.65 2.86 0.64
CA PHE A 178 13.36 2.79 -0.79
C PHE A 178 14.60 3.00 -1.65
N ARG A 179 15.44 4.00 -1.34
CA ARG A 179 16.70 4.22 -2.07
C ARG A 179 17.62 3.00 -2.03
N ARG A 180 17.73 2.35 -0.87
CA ARG A 180 18.60 1.18 -0.69
C ARG A 180 18.16 0.01 -1.57
N PHE A 181 16.87 -0.28 -1.62
CA PHE A 181 16.37 -1.52 -2.23
C PHE A 181 15.87 -1.31 -3.66
N ILE A 182 15.56 -0.08 -4.07
CA ILE A 182 15.06 0.18 -5.42
C ILE A 182 16.24 0.12 -6.40
N GLY A 183 16.08 -0.70 -7.44
CA GLY A 183 17.15 -1.08 -8.37
C GLY A 183 17.42 -2.59 -8.32
N ASP A 184 17.52 -3.15 -7.12
CA ASP A 184 17.54 -4.61 -6.90
C ASP A 184 16.12 -5.19 -6.96
N HIS A 185 15.14 -4.39 -6.55
CA HIS A 185 13.72 -4.74 -6.56
C HIS A 185 12.92 -3.71 -7.37
N ALA A 186 11.95 -4.20 -8.15
CA ALA A 186 11.02 -3.36 -8.92
C ALA A 186 9.85 -2.83 -8.08
N LEU A 187 9.55 -3.50 -6.97
CA LEU A 187 8.47 -3.19 -6.02
C LEU A 187 8.98 -3.40 -4.60
N ILE A 188 8.71 -2.45 -3.71
CA ILE A 188 9.04 -2.53 -2.29
C ILE A 188 7.80 -2.14 -1.50
N GLN A 189 7.30 -3.06 -0.67
CA GLN A 189 6.24 -2.78 0.29
C GLN A 189 6.84 -2.71 1.69
N LEU A 190 6.72 -1.57 2.36
CA LEU A 190 7.08 -1.47 3.77
C LEU A 190 5.94 -2.02 4.66
N PRO A 191 6.26 -2.51 5.87
CA PRO A 191 5.23 -2.87 6.84
C PRO A 191 4.41 -1.64 7.23
N VAL A 192 3.08 -1.72 7.06
CA VAL A 192 2.15 -0.65 7.42
C VAL A 192 1.59 -0.94 8.80
N ARG A 193 1.59 0.08 9.67
CA ARG A 193 1.04 -0.02 11.01
C ARG A 193 -0.20 0.85 11.12
N PRO A 194 -1.40 0.26 11.29
CA PRO A 194 -2.61 1.05 11.47
C PRO A 194 -2.59 1.80 12.80
N MET A 195 -3.16 3.00 12.79
CA MET A 195 -3.37 3.78 13.99
C MET A 195 -4.65 3.32 14.69
N ILE A 196 -4.55 3.02 15.98
CA ILE A 196 -5.70 2.52 16.76
C ILE A 196 -6.63 3.68 17.07
N ASP A 197 -7.83 3.66 16.48
CA ASP A 197 -8.94 4.50 16.92
C ASP A 197 -9.61 3.89 18.16
N ARG A 198 -9.43 4.56 19.30
CA ARG A 198 -10.02 4.14 20.58
C ARG A 198 -11.53 4.37 20.66
N ALA A 199 -12.10 5.20 19.78
CA ALA A 199 -13.54 5.43 19.71
C ALA A 199 -14.28 4.27 19.01
N SER A 200 -13.57 3.47 18.20
CA SER A 200 -14.14 2.36 17.43
C SER A 200 -13.38 1.04 17.65
N PRO A 201 -13.32 0.52 18.89
CA PRO A 201 -12.45 -0.62 19.23
C PRO A 201 -12.79 -1.91 18.47
N TRP A 202 -14.04 -2.11 18.05
CA TRP A 202 -14.45 -3.30 17.31
C TRP A 202 -13.95 -3.28 15.86
N MET A 203 -14.14 -2.16 15.16
CA MET A 203 -13.68 -2.00 13.78
C MET A 203 -12.15 -1.82 13.74
N ALA A 204 -11.62 -0.90 14.54
CA ALA A 204 -10.19 -0.60 14.58
C ALA A 204 -9.39 -1.79 15.11
N GLY A 205 -9.89 -2.51 16.11
CA GLY A 205 -9.23 -3.71 16.64
C GLY A 205 -9.11 -4.81 15.58
N HIS A 206 -10.22 -5.15 14.91
CA HIS A 206 -10.20 -6.14 13.85
C HIS A 206 -9.27 -5.75 12.70
N TYR A 207 -9.34 -4.50 12.23
CA TYR A 207 -8.46 -3.98 11.18
C TYR A 207 -6.98 -4.02 11.59
N CYS A 208 -6.67 -3.70 12.85
CA CYS A 208 -5.31 -3.79 13.37
C CYS A 208 -4.78 -5.21 13.39
N ASP A 209 -5.60 -6.17 13.78
CA ASP A 209 -5.21 -7.59 13.81
C ASP A 209 -4.96 -8.13 12.40
N GLU A 210 -5.81 -7.77 11.42
CA GLU A 210 -5.61 -8.15 10.01
C GLU A 210 -4.31 -7.57 9.43
N PHE A 211 -4.00 -6.31 9.70
CA PHE A 211 -2.76 -5.69 9.26
C PHE A 211 -1.53 -6.29 9.92
N ALA A 212 -1.61 -6.63 11.21
CA ALA A 212 -0.53 -7.28 11.93
C ALA A 212 -0.21 -8.65 11.32
N GLU A 213 -1.23 -9.41 10.94
CA GLU A 213 -1.08 -10.69 10.26
C GLU A 213 -0.54 -10.50 8.83
N ALA A 214 -1.14 -9.60 8.05
CA ALA A 214 -0.78 -9.36 6.66
C ALA A 214 0.66 -8.86 6.51
N HIS A 215 1.02 -7.77 7.19
CA HIS A 215 2.34 -7.14 7.09
C HIS A 215 3.40 -7.81 7.98
N GLY A 216 3.01 -8.41 9.10
CA GLY A 216 3.94 -9.07 10.02
C GLY A 216 4.32 -10.49 9.60
N LYS A 217 3.42 -11.20 8.91
CA LYS A 217 3.59 -12.61 8.55
C LYS A 217 3.42 -12.89 7.07
N ASN A 218 2.24 -12.61 6.51
CA ASN A 218 1.88 -13.12 5.18
C ASN A 218 2.75 -12.54 4.06
N LEU A 219 2.97 -11.22 4.04
CA LEU A 219 3.84 -10.57 3.05
C LEU A 219 5.29 -11.04 3.17
N VAL A 220 5.79 -11.26 4.38
CA VAL A 220 7.16 -11.75 4.62
C VAL A 220 7.33 -13.16 4.05
N VAL A 221 6.36 -14.05 4.28
CA VAL A 221 6.41 -15.42 3.75
C VAL A 221 6.28 -15.40 2.23
N ARG A 222 5.38 -14.58 1.66
CA ARG A 222 5.26 -14.43 0.19
C ARG A 222 6.56 -13.96 -0.45
N GLN A 223 7.21 -12.95 0.14
CA GLN A 223 8.52 -12.48 -0.32
C GLN A 223 9.54 -13.63 -0.31
N MET A 224 9.58 -14.43 0.75
CA MET A 224 10.50 -15.58 0.85
C MET A 224 10.25 -16.64 -0.22
N LEU A 225 9.00 -16.83 -0.62
CA LEU A 225 8.59 -17.80 -1.64
C LEU A 225 8.74 -17.23 -3.07
N GLY A 226 9.09 -15.95 -3.24
CA GLY A 226 9.10 -15.27 -4.53
C GLY A 226 7.70 -15.15 -5.15
N ALA A 227 6.65 -15.21 -4.31
CA ALA A 227 5.28 -15.05 -4.75
C ALA A 227 4.94 -13.56 -4.93
N GLY A 228 3.91 -13.27 -5.74
CA GLY A 228 3.42 -11.90 -5.94
C GLY A 228 3.05 -11.22 -4.62
N LEU A 229 3.47 -9.96 -4.48
CA LEU A 229 3.31 -9.16 -3.28
C LEU A 229 2.17 -8.16 -3.52
N PRO A 230 0.99 -8.36 -2.92
CA PRO A 230 -0.09 -7.40 -3.05
C PRO A 230 0.35 -6.10 -2.37
N SER A 231 0.40 -5.02 -3.14
CA SER A 231 0.65 -3.69 -2.58
C SER A 231 -0.54 -3.29 -1.73
N ALA A 232 -0.28 -2.72 -0.55
CA ALA A 232 -1.31 -2.17 0.33
C ALA A 232 -1.77 -0.77 -0.11
N GLY A 233 -1.24 -0.25 -1.22
CA GLY A 233 -1.54 1.10 -1.72
C GLY A 233 -0.93 2.25 -0.93
N VAL A 234 -0.33 1.94 0.23
CA VAL A 234 0.37 2.88 1.10
C VAL A 234 1.72 2.32 1.54
N GLY A 235 2.71 3.20 1.69
CA GLY A 235 4.08 2.80 2.07
C GLY A 235 4.72 1.84 1.07
N CYS A 236 4.37 2.00 -0.21
CA CYS A 236 4.83 1.17 -1.31
C CYS A 236 5.62 2.02 -2.32
N ALA A 237 6.74 1.49 -2.80
CA ALA A 237 7.54 2.11 -3.86
C ALA A 237 7.65 1.21 -5.08
N ILE A 238 7.45 1.80 -6.26
CA ILE A 238 7.52 1.15 -7.56
C ILE A 238 8.63 1.80 -8.37
N SER A 239 9.46 0.98 -9.01
CA SER A 239 10.51 1.45 -9.92
C SER A 239 9.89 2.28 -11.05
N ARG A 240 10.44 3.47 -11.31
CA ARG A 240 9.98 4.34 -12.39
C ARG A 240 10.10 3.68 -13.76
N ALA A 241 11.13 2.86 -13.96
CA ALA A 241 11.33 2.11 -15.19
C ALA A 241 10.24 1.05 -15.39
N MET A 242 9.91 0.30 -14.32
CA MET A 242 8.84 -0.72 -14.35
C MET A 242 7.48 -0.07 -14.62
N LEU A 243 7.12 0.95 -13.84
CA LEU A 243 5.84 1.64 -14.00
C LEU A 243 5.74 2.33 -15.37
N GLY A 244 6.87 2.80 -15.91
CA GLY A 244 6.97 3.31 -17.28
C GLY A 244 6.67 2.26 -18.34
N ALA A 245 7.26 1.07 -18.22
CA ALA A 245 7.00 -0.03 -19.15
C ALA A 245 5.52 -0.45 -19.14
N ILE A 246 4.90 -0.52 -17.95
CA ILE A 246 3.47 -0.80 -17.82
C ILE A 246 2.64 0.30 -18.48
N ALA A 247 2.99 1.57 -18.27
CA ALA A 247 2.31 2.69 -18.90
C ALA A 247 2.42 2.61 -20.43
N ASP A 248 3.61 2.32 -20.97
CA ASP A 248 3.84 2.20 -22.42
C ASP A 248 3.01 1.06 -23.03
N GLU A 249 2.90 -0.08 -22.35
CA GLU A 249 2.03 -1.19 -22.76
C GLU A 249 0.53 -0.84 -22.74
N ARG A 250 0.12 0.03 -21.80
CA ARG A 250 -1.28 0.46 -21.60
C ARG A 250 -1.65 1.74 -22.36
N GLY A 251 -0.76 2.25 -23.22
CA GLY A 251 -1.05 3.43 -24.04
C GLY A 251 -0.84 4.78 -23.34
N GLY A 252 -0.03 4.81 -22.27
CA GLY A 252 0.50 6.02 -21.65
C GLY A 252 0.21 6.20 -20.16
N ALA A 253 -0.66 5.37 -19.59
CA ALA A 253 -1.12 5.46 -18.20
C ALA A 253 -0.94 4.11 -17.47
N PRO A 254 -0.28 4.08 -16.30
CA PRO A 254 0.06 2.81 -15.65
C PRO A 254 -1.08 2.21 -14.82
N PHE A 255 -1.99 3.01 -14.26
CA PHE A 255 -3.05 2.53 -13.36
C PHE A 255 -4.32 2.19 -14.14
N ASP A 256 -4.90 1.01 -13.89
CA ASP A 256 -6.12 0.57 -14.58
C ASP A 256 -7.36 1.17 -13.89
N GLU A 257 -8.03 2.09 -14.58
CA GLU A 257 -9.24 2.76 -14.10
C GLU A 257 -10.44 1.82 -13.91
N ALA A 258 -10.42 0.63 -14.53
CA ALA A 258 -11.45 -0.38 -14.35
C ALA A 258 -11.22 -1.26 -13.10
N SER A 259 -10.07 -1.13 -12.45
CA SER A 259 -9.72 -1.87 -11.23
C SER A 259 -9.99 -1.03 -9.97
N LEU A 260 -10.67 -1.62 -8.99
CA LEU A 260 -10.83 -1.05 -7.64
C LEU A 260 -9.63 -1.35 -6.72
N THR A 261 -8.64 -2.08 -7.23
CA THR A 261 -7.44 -2.50 -6.51
C THR A 261 -6.23 -2.34 -7.43
N GLU A 262 -6.03 -1.12 -7.94
CA GLU A 262 -4.96 -0.77 -8.87
C GLU A 262 -3.57 -1.10 -8.30
N ASP A 263 -3.38 -0.87 -7.01
CA ASP A 263 -2.11 -1.13 -6.32
C ASP A 263 -1.86 -2.65 -6.19
N TYR A 264 -2.92 -3.41 -5.90
CA TYR A 264 -2.87 -4.88 -5.78
C TYR A 264 -2.50 -5.52 -7.12
N GLU A 265 -3.04 -5.03 -8.23
CA GLU A 265 -2.76 -5.57 -9.56
C GLU A 265 -1.29 -5.34 -9.97
N LEU A 266 -0.77 -4.14 -9.70
CA LEU A 266 0.63 -3.82 -9.95
C LEU A 266 1.59 -4.69 -9.13
N GLY A 267 1.17 -5.11 -7.94
CA GLY A 267 1.96 -6.00 -7.07
C GLY A 267 2.03 -7.47 -7.53
N LEU A 268 1.15 -7.89 -8.43
CA LEU A 268 1.06 -9.27 -8.92
C LEU A 268 1.67 -9.48 -10.30
N ARG A 269 2.00 -8.42 -11.03
CA ARG A 269 2.60 -8.45 -12.36
C ARG A 269 4.12 -8.33 -12.28
#